data_AF-A0A060CB92-F1
#
_entry.id   AF-A0A060CB92-F1
#
_cell.length_a   1.000
_cell.length_b   1.000
_cell.length_c   1.000
_cell.angle_alpha   90.00
_cell.angle_beta   90.00
_cell.angle_gamma   90.00
#
_symmetry.space_group_name_H-M   'P 1'
#
loop_
_entity.id
_entity.type
_entity.pdbx_description
1 polymer ?
#
loop_
_entity_poly.entity_id
_entity_poly.type
_entity_poly.pdbx_seq_one_letter_code
_entity_poly.pdbx_strand_id
1 'polypeptide(L)'
;MPVEAPDLNTYLVMQLEALAKIARVIGLHAEAEEWDAKSAEMAKRLIDVLWDDEAGLFWALHNGERVNVRTPFSLYPMMTGKLSSDICQRLVDKLTDPNSFWTRYPVPTVAKDDPKYAP
;
A
#
# COMPACT_ATOMS: atom_id res chain seq x y z
N MET A 1 8.30 15.64 -10.36
CA MET A 1 8.34 14.18 -10.26
C MET A 1 7.01 13.61 -10.71
N PRO A 2 6.98 12.40 -11.31
CA PRO A 2 5.73 11.65 -11.47
C PRO A 2 5.06 11.39 -10.10
N VAL A 3 3.79 11.01 -10.10
CA VAL A 3 3.04 10.67 -8.89
C VAL A 3 3.69 9.49 -8.16
N GLU A 4 3.89 9.63 -6.85
CA GLU A 4 4.37 8.58 -5.95
C GLU A 4 3.16 7.92 -5.30
N ALA A 5 2.70 6.80 -5.88
CA ALA A 5 1.45 6.17 -5.50
C ALA A 5 1.67 4.94 -4.58
N PRO A 6 0.82 4.72 -3.55
CA PRO A 6 1.00 3.58 -2.63
C PRO A 6 0.91 2.22 -3.31
N ASP A 7 0.08 2.07 -4.35
CA ASP A 7 -0.09 0.84 -5.12
C ASP A 7 1.17 0.46 -5.90
N LEU A 8 1.81 1.41 -6.59
CA LEU A 8 3.05 1.14 -7.32
C LEU A 8 4.17 0.69 -6.38
N ASN A 9 4.31 1.38 -5.23
CA ASN A 9 5.28 1.00 -4.20
C ASN A 9 4.97 -0.38 -3.63
N THR A 10 3.69 -0.71 -3.43
CA THR A 10 3.23 -2.05 -3.01
C THR A 10 3.66 -3.12 -4.01
N TYR A 11 3.45 -2.89 -5.31
CA TYR A 11 3.86 -3.85 -6.35
C TYR A 11 5.37 -4.06 -6.38
N LEU A 12 6.16 -3.01 -6.19
CA LEU A 12 7.62 -3.12 -6.12
C LEU A 12 8.08 -3.94 -4.90
N VAL A 13 7.46 -3.75 -3.73
CA VAL A 13 7.72 -4.58 -2.54
C VAL A 13 7.45 -6.05 -2.85
N MET A 14 6.28 -6.36 -3.41
CA MET A 14 5.86 -7.72 -3.75
C MET A 14 6.75 -8.34 -4.85
N GLN A 15 7.20 -7.54 -5.81
CA GLN A 15 8.11 -8.00 -6.86
C GLN A 15 9.47 -8.41 -6.28
N LEU A 16 10.00 -7.65 -5.31
CA LEU A 16 11.24 -8.02 -4.61
C LEU A 16 11.07 -9.32 -3.83
N GLU A 17 9.92 -9.54 -3.17
CA GLU A 17 9.63 -10.83 -2.52
C GLU A 17 9.52 -11.98 -3.53
N ALA A 18 8.94 -11.73 -4.70
CA ALA A 18 8.85 -12.72 -5.76
C ALA A 18 10.25 -13.10 -6.27
N LEU A 19 11.15 -12.13 -6.44
CA LEU A 19 12.55 -12.37 -6.79
C LEU A 19 13.28 -13.19 -5.71
N ALA A 20 13.05 -12.88 -4.43
CA ALA A 20 13.62 -13.66 -3.33
C ALA A 20 13.13 -15.12 -3.37
N LYS A 21 11.83 -15.35 -3.60
CA LYS A 21 11.24 -16.69 -3.74
C LYS A 21 11.84 -17.44 -4.92
N ILE A 22 11.97 -16.79 -6.09
CA ILE A 22 12.58 -17.40 -7.28
C ILE A 22 14.04 -17.78 -7.00
N ALA A 23 14.83 -16.85 -6.43
CA ALA A 23 16.23 -17.07 -6.12
C ALA A 23 16.44 -18.30 -5.21
N ARG A 24 15.58 -18.48 -4.20
CA ARG A 24 15.58 -19.71 -3.36
C ARG A 24 15.34 -20.98 -4.17
N VAL A 25 14.38 -20.96 -5.09
CA VAL A 25 14.03 -22.13 -5.92
C VAL A 25 15.18 -22.54 -6.84
N ILE A 26 15.96 -21.59 -7.34
CA ILE A 26 17.09 -21.85 -8.24
C ILE A 26 18.45 -22.00 -7.51
N GLY A 27 18.45 -22.05 -6.18
CA GLY A 27 19.65 -22.26 -5.36
C GLY A 27 20.53 -21.03 -5.14
N LEU A 28 20.05 -19.84 -5.52
CA LEU A 28 20.71 -18.55 -5.29
C LEU A 28 20.33 -17.97 -3.92
N HIS A 29 20.79 -18.62 -2.86
CA HIS A 29 20.37 -18.29 -1.50
C HIS A 29 20.86 -16.92 -1.00
N ALA A 30 22.07 -16.50 -1.38
CA ALA A 30 22.59 -15.19 -0.97
C ALA A 30 21.77 -14.05 -1.59
N GLU A 31 21.46 -14.17 -2.88
CA GLU A 31 20.63 -13.22 -3.62
C GLU A 31 19.21 -13.19 -3.07
N ALA A 32 18.67 -14.34 -2.64
CA ALA A 32 17.36 -14.37 -2.00
C ALA A 32 17.30 -13.49 -0.74
N GLU A 33 18.31 -13.58 0.13
CA GLU A 33 18.39 -12.74 1.33
C GLU A 33 18.58 -11.26 1.00
N GLU A 34 19.35 -10.94 -0.06
CA GLU A 34 19.46 -9.56 -0.54
C GLU A 34 18.12 -9.01 -1.04
N TRP A 35 17.33 -9.81 -1.77
CA TRP A 35 16.02 -9.40 -2.26
C TRP A 35 15.02 -9.20 -1.13
N ASP A 36 15.04 -10.04 -0.11
CA ASP A 36 14.20 -9.87 1.07
C ASP A 36 14.58 -8.62 1.88
N ALA A 37 15.87 -8.35 2.05
CA ALA A 37 16.35 -7.12 2.69
C ALA A 37 15.87 -5.87 1.94
N LYS A 38 15.98 -5.87 0.59
CA LYS A 38 15.49 -4.78 -0.26
C LYS A 38 13.97 -4.63 -0.16
N SER A 39 13.22 -5.74 -0.12
CA SER A 39 11.77 -5.72 0.03
C SER A 39 11.35 -5.10 1.38
N ALA A 40 12.04 -5.48 2.46
CA ALA A 40 11.80 -4.92 3.79
C ALA A 40 12.14 -3.42 3.87
N GLU A 41 13.26 -2.99 3.27
CA GLU A 41 13.63 -1.58 3.20
C GLU A 41 12.60 -0.75 2.41
N MET A 42 12.16 -1.28 1.27
CA MET A 42 11.16 -0.62 0.42
C MET A 42 9.82 -0.47 1.15
N ALA A 43 9.37 -1.52 1.86
CA ALA A 43 8.14 -1.46 2.64
C ALA A 43 8.25 -0.46 3.81
N LYS A 44 9.41 -0.39 4.47
CA LYS A 44 9.67 0.62 5.48
C LYS A 44 9.56 2.03 4.91
N ARG A 45 10.19 2.31 3.75
CA ARG A 45 10.11 3.62 3.09
C ARG A 45 8.67 3.98 2.67
N LEU A 46 7.91 3.00 2.18
CA LEU A 46 6.49 3.16 1.87
C LEU A 46 5.69 3.62 3.10
N ILE A 47 5.92 3.01 4.27
CA ILE A 47 5.29 3.41 5.53
C ILE A 47 5.76 4.81 5.94
N ASP A 48 7.07 5.03 6.02
CA ASP A 48 7.66 6.28 6.52
C ASP A 48 7.24 7.51 5.70
N VAL A 49 6.99 7.35 4.40
CA VAL A 49 6.71 8.47 3.48
C VAL A 49 5.21 8.65 3.20
N LEU A 50 4.45 7.57 3.05
CA LEU A 50 3.07 7.64 2.55
C LEU A 50 2.00 7.38 3.60
N TRP A 51 2.35 6.81 4.77
CA TRP A 51 1.38 6.59 5.86
C TRP A 51 1.03 7.90 6.56
N ASP A 52 -0.26 8.15 6.74
CA ASP A 52 -0.78 9.25 7.54
C ASP A 52 -1.50 8.67 8.76
N ASP A 53 -0.86 8.84 9.92
CA ASP A 53 -1.36 8.31 11.18
C ASP A 53 -2.59 9.06 11.70
N GLU A 54 -2.91 10.27 11.23
CA GLU A 54 -4.17 10.91 11.61
C GLU A 54 -5.31 10.35 10.75
N ALA A 55 -5.10 10.26 9.44
CA ALA A 55 -6.09 9.77 8.50
C ALA A 55 -6.33 8.25 8.60
N GLY A 56 -5.31 7.49 8.99
CA GLY A 56 -5.32 6.03 8.97
C GLY A 56 -5.33 5.44 7.56
N LEU A 57 -4.65 6.10 6.61
CA LEU A 57 -4.58 5.72 5.20
C LEU A 57 -3.19 6.04 4.63
N PHE A 58 -2.83 5.36 3.54
CA PHE A 58 -1.69 5.74 2.72
C PHE A 58 -2.11 6.76 1.65
N TRP A 59 -1.32 7.80 1.43
CA TRP A 59 -1.63 8.82 0.43
C TRP A 59 -0.65 8.78 -0.74
N ALA A 60 -1.17 9.02 -1.94
CA ALA A 60 -0.32 9.33 -3.07
C ALA A 60 0.25 10.75 -2.94
N LEU A 61 1.48 10.95 -3.40
CA LEU A 61 2.12 12.27 -3.46
C LEU A 61 2.31 12.69 -4.93
N HIS A 62 2.21 13.98 -5.19
CA HIS A 62 2.59 14.58 -6.46
C HIS A 62 3.51 15.76 -6.15
N ASN A 63 4.77 15.68 -6.56
CA ASN A 63 5.82 16.64 -6.20
C ASN A 63 5.96 16.83 -4.67
N GLY A 64 5.85 15.75 -3.90
CA GLY A 64 5.91 15.77 -2.44
C GLY A 64 4.64 16.27 -1.76
N GLU A 65 3.63 16.74 -2.49
CA GLU A 65 2.35 17.18 -1.93
C GLU A 65 1.31 16.07 -1.98
N ARG A 66 0.51 15.98 -0.91
CA ARG A 66 -0.56 14.98 -0.78
C ARG A 66 -1.64 15.15 -1.85
N VAL A 67 -1.91 14.07 -2.58
CA VAL A 67 -3.10 13.99 -3.45
C VAL A 67 -4.30 13.66 -2.57
N ASN A 68 -5.12 14.67 -2.28
CA ASN A 68 -6.31 14.56 -1.43
C ASN A 68 -7.48 13.86 -2.15
N VAL A 69 -7.31 12.59 -2.49
CA VAL A 69 -8.37 11.71 -3.02
C VAL A 69 -8.19 10.33 -2.42
N ARG A 70 -9.20 9.85 -1.70
CA ARG A 70 -9.21 8.51 -1.11
C ARG A 70 -9.62 7.51 -2.19
N THR A 71 -8.65 6.73 -2.65
CA THR A 71 -8.87 5.64 -3.60
C THR A 71 -8.51 4.31 -2.94
N PRO A 72 -8.92 3.16 -3.50
CA PRO A 72 -8.50 1.85 -3.00
C PRO A 72 -6.99 1.69 -2.90
N PHE A 73 -6.20 2.44 -3.69
CA PHE A 73 -4.75 2.39 -3.64
C PHE A 73 -4.19 2.75 -2.26
N SER A 74 -4.89 3.58 -1.49
CA SER A 74 -4.57 3.87 -0.09
C SER A 74 -4.59 2.65 0.84
N LEU A 75 -5.23 1.55 0.41
CA LEU A 75 -5.38 0.31 1.16
C LEU A 75 -4.40 -0.79 0.71
N TYR A 76 -3.82 -0.65 -0.49
CA TYR A 76 -3.01 -1.69 -1.14
C TYR A 76 -1.77 -2.11 -0.36
N PRO A 77 -1.10 -1.24 0.42
CA PRO A 77 0.04 -1.64 1.23
C PRO A 77 -0.22 -2.82 2.17
N MET A 78 -1.47 -3.13 2.54
CA MET A 78 -1.82 -4.36 3.28
C MET A 78 -1.36 -5.64 2.56
N MET A 79 -1.41 -5.65 1.23
CA MET A 79 -1.05 -6.82 0.41
C MET A 79 0.43 -7.20 0.54
N THR A 80 1.28 -6.30 1.01
CA THR A 80 2.70 -6.61 1.27
C THR A 80 2.87 -7.62 2.41
N GLY A 81 1.92 -7.72 3.33
CA GLY A 81 2.07 -8.53 4.55
C GLY A 81 3.18 -8.04 5.49
N LYS A 82 3.73 -6.84 5.28
CA LYS A 82 4.85 -6.27 6.06
C LYS A 82 4.46 -5.14 7.01
N LEU A 83 3.17 -4.77 7.06
CA LEU A 83 2.68 -3.71 7.94
C LEU A 83 2.53 -4.23 9.38
N SER A 84 2.58 -3.32 10.36
CA SER A 84 2.23 -3.66 11.75
C SER A 84 0.76 -4.05 11.86
N SER A 85 0.41 -4.80 12.92
CA SER A 85 -0.98 -5.13 13.26
C SER A 85 -1.87 -3.90 13.32
N ASP A 86 -1.34 -2.80 13.87
CA ASP A 86 -2.09 -1.59 14.14
C ASP A 86 -2.44 -0.86 12.84
N ILE A 87 -1.48 -0.74 11.91
CA ILE A 87 -1.72 -0.17 10.58
C ILE A 87 -2.71 -1.06 9.81
N CYS A 88 -2.52 -2.38 9.83
CA CYS A 88 -3.44 -3.31 9.19
C CYS A 88 -4.87 -3.15 9.73
N GLN A 89 -5.05 -3.07 11.05
CA GLN A 89 -6.37 -2.91 11.65
C GLN A 89 -7.03 -1.61 11.18
N ARG A 90 -6.30 -0.49 11.16
CA ARG A 90 -6.84 0.79 10.69
C ARG A 90 -7.25 0.77 9.22
N LEU A 91 -6.48 0.09 8.38
CA LEU A 91 -6.84 -0.09 6.97
C LEU A 91 -8.05 -1.01 6.78
N VAL A 92 -8.18 -2.07 7.59
CA VAL A 92 -9.35 -2.95 7.61
C VAL A 92 -10.60 -2.19 8.07
N ASP A 93 -10.48 -1.35 9.10
CA ASP A 93 -11.59 -0.51 9.58
C ASP A 93 -12.08 0.44 8.47
N LYS A 94 -11.15 1.04 7.71
CA LYS A 94 -11.51 1.87 6.53
C LYS A 94 -12.12 1.06 5.40
N LEU A 95 -11.55 -0.11 5.09
CA LEU A 95 -12.05 -1.00 4.05
C LEU A 95 -13.50 -1.41 4.33
N THR A 96 -13.79 -1.74 5.58
CA THR A 96 -15.09 -2.30 6.01
C THR A 96 -16.12 -1.24 6.43
N ASP A 97 -15.78 0.05 6.40
CA ASP A 97 -16.71 1.15 6.64
C ASP A 97 -17.72 1.30 5.47
N PRO A 98 -19.04 1.12 5.71
CA PRO A 98 -20.09 1.29 4.69
C PRO A 98 -20.23 2.71 4.12
N ASN A 99 -19.66 3.70 4.80
CA ASN A 99 -19.61 5.09 4.34
C ASN A 99 -18.35 5.41 3.53
N SER A 100 -17.34 4.53 3.54
CA SER A 100 -16.08 4.71 2.81
C SER A 100 -15.97 3.70 1.67
N PHE A 101 -15.31 2.55 1.91
CA PHE A 101 -15.01 1.57 0.86
C PHE A 101 -16.00 0.41 0.80
N TRP A 102 -16.85 0.21 1.82
CA TRP A 102 -17.78 -0.93 1.88
C TRP A 102 -19.18 -0.62 1.36
N THR A 103 -19.27 -0.06 0.15
CA THR A 103 -20.56 0.26 -0.48
C THR A 103 -21.31 -1.00 -0.93
N ARG A 104 -22.48 -0.86 -1.59
CA ARG A 104 -23.23 -2.00 -2.16
C ARG A 104 -22.35 -2.94 -2.99
N TYR A 105 -21.43 -2.36 -3.76
CA TYR A 105 -20.33 -3.05 -4.41
C TYR A 105 -19.04 -2.57 -3.76
N PRO A 106 -18.40 -3.37 -2.90
CA PRO A 106 -17.23 -2.94 -2.15
C PRO A 106 -16.07 -2.50 -3.06
N VAL A 107 -15.19 -1.67 -2.51
CA VAL A 107 -13.97 -1.16 -3.15
C VAL A 107 -14.28 -0.33 -4.41
N PRO A 108 -15.07 0.76 -4.29
CA PRO A 108 -15.25 1.72 -5.38
C PRO A 108 -13.92 2.40 -5.73
N THR A 109 -13.76 2.92 -6.96
CA THR A 109 -12.53 3.60 -7.40
C THR A 109 -12.18 4.86 -6.61
N VAL A 110 -13.18 5.47 -5.96
CA VAL A 110 -13.06 6.57 -5.00
C VAL A 110 -13.94 6.23 -3.80
N ALA A 111 -13.45 6.44 -2.58
CA ALA A 111 -14.23 6.21 -1.36
C ALA A 111 -15.52 7.04 -1.35
N LYS A 112 -16.62 6.47 -0.85
CA LYS A 112 -17.94 7.10 -0.87
C LYS A 112 -18.01 8.42 -0.07
N ASP A 113 -17.17 8.58 0.94
CA ASP A 113 -17.07 9.77 1.78
C ASP A 113 -16.09 10.83 1.23
N ASP A 114 -15.46 10.58 0.08
CA ASP A 114 -14.57 11.54 -0.57
C ASP A 114 -15.37 12.58 -1.38
N PRO A 115 -15.02 13.89 -1.33
CA PRO A 115 -15.70 14.92 -2.12
C PRO A 115 -15.69 14.69 -3.64
N LYS A 116 -14.78 13.85 -4.16
CA LYS A 116 -14.69 13.50 -5.58
C LYS A 116 -15.43 12.22 -5.95
N TYR A 117 -16.16 11.60 -5.01
CA TYR A 117 -16.96 10.42 -5.29
C TYR A 117 -18.07 10.73 -6.33
N ALA A 118 -18.14 9.91 -7.37
CA ALA A 118 -19.15 9.96 -8.41
C ALA A 118 -19.78 8.55 -8.56
N PRO A 119 -20.99 8.31 -8.01
CA PRO A 119 -21.63 7.00 -7.99
C PRO A 119 -22.12 6.51 -9.36
#